data_AF-R7PYA9-F1
#
_entry.id   AF-R7PYA9-F1
#
_cell.length_a   1.000
_cell.length_b   1.000
_cell.length_c   1.000
_cell.angle_alpha   90.00
_cell.angle_beta   90.00
_cell.angle_gamma   90.00
#
_symmetry.space_group_name_H-M   'P 1'
#
loop_
_entity.id
_entity.type
_entity.pdbx_description
1 polymer ?
#
loop_
_entity_poly.entity_id
_entity_poly.type
_entity_poly.pdbx_seq_one_letter_code
_entity_poly.pdbx_strand_id
1 'polypeptide(L)'
;MASEWEELEKLSKDELIIELMRERWAHRNINQRLRMIIDYDYPDSNEIPCVVEEDDYSSPGYETTDTWAKKIVLYAKSRCIDEFGPDGVFDYGLNWDQAEQAFEELVTEGKLDWPSSDPRSGRFSGIAGLYADEVAAMDPEEREKRMRAERGGSDGQA
;
A
#
# COMPACT_ATOMS: atom_id res chain seq x y z
N MET A 1 23.74 -15.39 -4.71
CA MET A 1 22.51 -14.64 -5.00
C MET A 1 21.74 -15.48 -6.00
N ALA A 2 20.47 -15.77 -5.72
CA ALA A 2 19.66 -16.48 -6.68
C ALA A 2 19.42 -15.57 -7.91
N SER A 3 19.28 -16.18 -9.08
CA SER A 3 18.86 -15.44 -10.27
C SER A 3 17.39 -15.04 -10.18
N GLU A 4 16.98 -14.04 -10.95
CA GLU A 4 15.57 -13.65 -11.07
C GLU A 4 14.68 -14.84 -11.47
N TRP A 5 15.17 -15.68 -12.39
CA TRP A 5 14.49 -16.91 -12.81
C TRP A 5 14.29 -17.89 -11.64
N GLU A 6 15.31 -18.11 -10.83
CA GLU A 6 15.23 -19.01 -9.67
C GLU A 6 14.25 -18.49 -8.60
N GLU A 7 14.05 -17.17 -8.48
CA GLU A 7 13.04 -16.61 -7.57
C GLU A 7 11.62 -16.74 -8.15
N LEU A 8 11.44 -16.51 -9.45
CA LEU A 8 10.15 -16.67 -10.13
C LEU A 8 9.68 -18.14 -10.13
N GLU A 9 10.60 -19.10 -10.29
CA GLU A 9 10.29 -20.53 -10.27
C GLU A 9 9.75 -21.04 -8.92
N LYS A 10 10.00 -20.32 -7.82
CA LYS A 10 9.48 -20.66 -6.49
C LYS A 10 8.04 -20.21 -6.27
N LEU A 11 7.55 -19.29 -7.09
CA LEU A 11 6.22 -18.73 -6.96
C LEU A 11 5.17 -19.73 -7.43
N SER A 12 4.07 -19.79 -6.69
CA SER A 12 2.85 -20.42 -7.18
C SER A 12 2.31 -19.66 -8.40
N LYS A 13 1.43 -20.32 -9.17
CA LYS A 13 0.77 -19.69 -10.31
C LYS A 13 0.06 -18.39 -9.93
N ASP A 14 -0.59 -18.36 -8.76
CA ASP A 14 -1.32 -17.19 -8.31
C ASP A 14 -0.37 -16.03 -7.99
N GLU A 15 0.75 -16.31 -7.31
CA GLU A 15 1.77 -15.32 -6.99
C GLU A 15 2.45 -14.78 -8.26
N LEU A 16 2.70 -15.63 -9.25
CA LEU A 16 3.24 -15.22 -10.55
C LEU A 16 2.28 -14.25 -11.28
N ILE A 17 0.96 -14.52 -11.23
CA ILE A 17 -0.05 -13.62 -11.80
C ILE A 17 -0.05 -12.27 -11.08
N ILE A 18 0.09 -12.27 -9.75
CA ILE A 18 0.15 -11.05 -8.96
C ILE A 18 1.41 -10.23 -9.28
N GLU A 19 2.58 -10.86 -9.39
CA GLU A 19 3.82 -10.19 -9.80
C GLU A 19 3.72 -9.63 -11.22
N LEU A 20 3.15 -10.39 -12.16
CA LEU A 20 2.91 -9.89 -13.51
C LEU A 20 2.01 -8.64 -13.50
N MET A 21 1.00 -8.63 -12.62
CA MET A 21 0.09 -7.48 -12.51
C MET A 21 0.78 -6.26 -11.91
N ARG A 22 1.59 -6.47 -10.87
CA ARG A 22 2.45 -5.43 -10.28
C ARG A 22 3.37 -4.81 -11.33
N GLU A 23 4.06 -5.61 -12.14
CA GLU A 23 4.96 -5.10 -13.19
C GLU A 23 4.19 -4.39 -14.32
N ARG A 24 3.03 -4.91 -14.73
CA ARG A 24 2.15 -4.22 -15.71
C ARG A 24 1.71 -2.86 -15.18
N TRP A 25 1.35 -2.79 -13.90
CA TRP A 25 0.96 -1.53 -13.23
C TRP A 25 2.12 -0.54 -13.14
N ALA A 26 3.31 -0.99 -12.74
CA ALA A 26 4.50 -0.15 -12.69
C ALA A 26 4.84 0.43 -14.07
N HIS A 27 4.79 -0.40 -15.12
CA HIS A 27 5.04 0.03 -16.49
C HIS A 27 4.00 1.06 -16.97
N ARG A 28 2.71 0.84 -16.66
CA ARG A 28 1.64 1.80 -16.94
C ARG A 28 1.89 3.16 -16.26
N ASN A 29 2.24 3.16 -14.98
CA ASN A 29 2.52 4.38 -14.22
C ASN A 29 3.73 5.15 -14.76
N ILE A 30 4.79 4.46 -15.18
CA ILE A 30 5.96 5.08 -15.83
C ILE A 30 5.55 5.72 -17.15
N ASN A 31 4.81 4.99 -18.00
CA ASN A 31 4.37 5.51 -19.29
C ASN A 31 3.47 6.75 -19.14
N GLN A 32 2.58 6.77 -18.14
CA GLN A 32 1.74 7.93 -17.83
C GLN A 32 2.59 9.14 -17.44
N ARG A 33 3.56 8.96 -16.53
CA ARG A 33 4.44 10.05 -16.09
C ARG A 33 5.31 10.60 -17.22
N LEU A 34 5.83 9.72 -18.08
CA LEU A 34 6.61 10.12 -19.25
C LEU A 34 5.77 10.93 -20.25
N ARG A 35 4.52 10.51 -20.52
CA ARG A 35 3.59 11.29 -21.36
C ARG A 35 3.31 12.66 -20.78
N MET A 36 3.05 12.78 -19.47
CA MET A 36 2.82 14.09 -18.84
C MET A 36 4.00 15.05 -19.02
N ILE A 37 5.24 14.55 -19.00
CA ILE A 37 6.43 15.37 -19.25
C ILE A 37 6.50 15.78 -20.74
N ILE A 38 6.30 14.83 -21.65
CA ILE A 38 6.45 15.07 -23.09
C ILE A 38 5.31 15.96 -23.63
N ASP A 39 4.06 15.73 -23.24
CA ASP A 39 2.90 16.53 -23.65
C ASP A 39 2.99 17.98 -23.11
N TYR A 40 3.66 18.18 -21.96
CA TYR A 40 3.89 19.50 -21.38
C TYR A 40 5.02 20.27 -22.08
N ASP A 41 6.13 19.61 -22.39
CA ASP A 41 7.31 20.26 -22.99
C ASP A 41 7.26 20.34 -24.53
N TYR A 42 6.52 19.46 -25.20
CA TYR A 42 6.45 19.35 -26.66
C TYR A 42 5.03 19.01 -27.18
N PRO A 43 4.06 19.93 -27.04
CA PRO A 43 2.65 19.68 -27.38
C PRO A 43 2.39 19.40 -28.86
N ASP A 44 3.33 19.78 -29.75
CA ASP A 44 3.23 19.58 -31.20
C ASP A 44 3.96 18.32 -31.71
N SER A 45 4.61 17.53 -30.83
CA SER A 45 5.27 16.29 -31.25
C SER A 45 4.25 15.15 -31.33
N ASN A 46 3.73 14.95 -32.54
CA ASN A 46 2.57 14.10 -32.83
C ASN A 46 2.81 12.58 -32.69
N GLU A 47 3.90 12.13 -32.06
CA GLU A 47 4.19 10.69 -31.92
C GLU A 47 4.92 10.38 -30.60
N ILE A 48 4.18 9.82 -29.64
CA ILE A 48 4.76 8.89 -28.67
C ILE A 48 4.12 7.52 -28.95
N PRO A 49 4.80 6.59 -29.63
CA PRO A 49 4.28 5.26 -29.92
C PRO A 49 4.42 4.38 -28.68
N CYS A 50 3.61 4.64 -27.66
CA CYS A 50 3.41 3.68 -26.58
C CYS A 50 1.95 3.24 -26.61
N VAL A 51 1.81 1.93 -26.82
CA VAL A 51 0.61 1.16 -27.13
C VAL A 51 -0.63 1.70 -26.43
N VAL A 52 -1.62 2.07 -27.22
CA VAL A 52 -2.98 2.34 -26.76
C VAL A 52 -3.58 0.99 -26.37
N GLU A 53 -3.34 0.53 -25.15
CA GLU A 53 -4.35 -0.32 -24.52
C GLU A 53 -5.51 0.61 -24.16
N GLU A 54 -6.75 0.18 -24.41
CA GLU A 54 -8.03 0.86 -24.07
C GLU A 54 -8.26 0.98 -22.55
N ASP A 55 -7.17 1.08 -21.83
CA ASP A 55 -7.09 1.04 -20.40
C ASP A 55 -7.14 2.51 -19.98
N ASP A 56 -8.34 3.01 -19.66
CA ASP A 56 -8.59 4.41 -19.29
C ASP A 56 -7.50 4.91 -18.35
N TYR A 57 -6.59 5.75 -18.86
CA TYR A 57 -5.36 6.17 -18.18
C TYR A 57 -5.63 6.96 -16.89
N SER A 58 -6.89 7.37 -16.67
CA SER A 58 -7.36 7.99 -15.44
C SER A 58 -7.83 6.99 -14.38
N SER A 59 -7.91 5.70 -14.72
CA SER A 59 -8.42 4.66 -13.82
C SER A 59 -7.54 4.52 -12.58
N PRO A 60 -8.13 4.52 -11.37
CA PRO A 60 -7.42 4.42 -10.08
C PRO A 60 -6.82 3.03 -9.81
N GLY A 61 -6.87 2.10 -10.78
CA GLY A 61 -6.38 0.73 -10.68
C GLY A 61 -7.25 -0.23 -11.49
N TYR A 62 -7.06 -1.52 -11.26
CA TYR A 62 -7.86 -2.61 -11.81
C TYR A 62 -8.86 -3.11 -10.77
N GLU A 63 -10.05 -3.52 -11.22
CA GLU A 63 -11.01 -4.29 -10.44
C GLU A 63 -10.80 -5.79 -10.68
N THR A 64 -11.06 -6.60 -9.65
CA THR A 64 -11.07 -8.06 -9.75
C THR A 64 -12.14 -8.64 -8.84
N THR A 65 -12.18 -9.96 -8.66
CA THR A 65 -13.08 -10.59 -7.69
C THR A 65 -12.54 -10.40 -6.26
N ASP A 66 -13.42 -10.33 -5.25
CA ASP A 66 -13.03 -10.17 -3.84
C ASP A 66 -12.01 -11.21 -3.35
N THR A 67 -12.13 -12.45 -3.84
CA THR A 67 -11.18 -13.52 -3.49
C THR A 67 -9.78 -13.21 -4.01
N TRP A 68 -9.67 -12.67 -5.23
CA TRP A 68 -8.38 -12.26 -5.80
C TRP A 68 -7.85 -11.00 -5.13
N ALA A 69 -8.71 -10.02 -4.84
CA ALA A 69 -8.32 -8.83 -4.10
C ALA A 69 -7.67 -9.20 -2.75
N LYS A 70 -8.30 -10.08 -1.97
CA LYS A 70 -7.72 -10.59 -0.71
C LYS A 70 -6.39 -11.32 -0.91
N LYS A 71 -6.26 -12.12 -1.97
CA LYS A 71 -4.98 -12.79 -2.31
C LYS A 71 -3.88 -11.77 -2.60
N ILE A 72 -4.18 -10.73 -3.38
CA ILE A 72 -3.25 -9.64 -3.68
C ILE A 72 -2.82 -8.92 -2.41
N VAL A 73 -3.76 -8.57 -1.52
CA VAL A 73 -3.45 -7.90 -0.24
C VAL A 73 -2.53 -8.78 0.63
N LEU A 74 -2.85 -10.06 0.80
CA LEU A 74 -2.03 -10.98 1.59
C LEU A 74 -0.64 -11.19 0.97
N TYR A 75 -0.56 -11.26 -0.35
CA TYR A 75 0.70 -11.36 -1.07
C TYR A 75 1.54 -10.10 -0.87
N ALA A 76 0.96 -8.92 -1.05
CA ALA A 76 1.59 -7.63 -0.80
C ALA A 76 2.12 -7.52 0.63
N LYS A 77 1.32 -7.96 1.61
CA LYS A 77 1.76 -8.03 3.02
C LYS A 77 2.99 -8.90 3.19
N SER A 78 3.02 -10.08 2.56
CA SER A 78 4.13 -11.03 2.69
C SER A 78 5.46 -10.50 2.11
N ARG A 79 5.38 -9.54 1.17
CA ARG A 79 6.53 -8.87 0.57
C ARG A 79 6.89 -7.55 1.25
N CYS A 80 6.03 -7.05 2.13
CA CYS A 80 6.27 -5.82 2.88
C CYS A 80 7.21 -6.09 4.06
N ILE A 81 8.35 -5.38 4.07
CA ILE A 81 9.38 -5.49 5.11
C ILE A 81 9.00 -4.64 6.34
N ASP A 82 8.30 -3.54 6.10
CA ASP A 82 7.91 -2.57 7.12
C ASP A 82 6.44 -2.77 7.55
N GLU A 83 5.90 -1.75 8.23
CA GLU A 83 4.48 -1.69 8.54
C GLU A 83 3.64 -1.66 7.26
N PHE A 84 2.66 -2.55 7.19
CA PHE A 84 1.80 -2.71 6.02
C PHE A 84 0.45 -2.09 6.28
N GLY A 85 -0.02 -1.29 5.33
CA GLY A 85 -1.34 -0.70 5.30
C GLY A 85 -2.00 -0.87 3.93
N PRO A 86 -3.25 -0.41 3.77
CA PRO A 86 -3.99 -0.49 2.51
C PRO A 86 -3.25 0.15 1.33
N ASP A 87 -2.54 1.25 1.57
CA ASP A 87 -1.75 1.96 0.56
C ASP A 87 -0.68 1.07 -0.10
N GLY A 88 -0.12 0.11 0.63
CA GLY A 88 0.90 -0.81 0.13
C GLY A 88 0.38 -1.81 -0.92
N VAL A 89 -0.94 -1.87 -1.12
CA VAL A 89 -1.59 -2.72 -2.13
C VAL A 89 -1.65 -2.02 -3.49
N PHE A 90 -1.61 -0.69 -3.51
CA PHE A 90 -1.73 0.09 -4.74
C PHE A 90 -0.63 -0.23 -5.76
N ASP A 91 0.57 -0.54 -5.29
CA ASP A 91 1.69 -0.95 -6.16
C ASP A 91 1.40 -2.23 -6.95
N TYR A 92 0.41 -3.04 -6.52
CA TYR A 92 0.00 -4.27 -7.18
C TYR A 92 -1.14 -4.06 -8.18
N GLY A 93 -1.52 -2.81 -8.45
CA GLY A 93 -2.48 -2.42 -9.48
C GLY A 93 -3.94 -2.65 -9.13
N LEU A 94 -4.25 -3.00 -7.88
CA LEU A 94 -5.64 -3.03 -7.40
C LEU A 94 -6.12 -1.58 -7.20
N ASN A 95 -7.36 -1.29 -7.58
CA ASN A 95 -7.94 0.02 -7.30
C ASN A 95 -8.07 0.27 -5.79
N TRP A 96 -8.12 1.54 -5.42
CA TRP A 96 -8.13 1.99 -4.03
C TRP A 96 -9.30 1.42 -3.21
N ASP A 97 -10.52 1.56 -3.71
CA ASP A 97 -11.73 1.16 -2.99
C ASP A 97 -11.73 -0.35 -2.69
N GLN A 98 -11.34 -1.16 -3.67
CA GLN A 98 -11.27 -2.61 -3.49
C GLN A 98 -10.07 -3.04 -2.63
N ALA A 99 -8.95 -2.30 -2.67
CA ALA A 99 -7.82 -2.54 -1.79
C ALA A 99 -8.17 -2.28 -0.32
N GLU A 100 -8.83 -1.15 -0.04
CA GLU A 100 -9.33 -0.80 1.28
C GLU A 100 -10.35 -1.84 1.76
N GLN A 101 -11.37 -2.15 0.96
CA GLN A 101 -12.38 -3.15 1.31
C GLN A 101 -11.75 -4.52 1.62
N ALA A 102 -10.86 -5.01 0.74
CA ALA A 102 -10.22 -6.31 0.96
C ALA A 102 -9.33 -6.32 2.20
N PHE A 103 -8.64 -5.21 2.49
CA PHE A 103 -7.87 -5.05 3.73
C PHE A 103 -8.77 -5.09 4.96
N GLU A 104 -9.86 -4.32 4.98
CA GLU A 104 -10.81 -4.27 6.10
C GLU A 104 -11.44 -5.64 6.40
N GLU A 105 -11.81 -6.36 5.34
CA GLU A 105 -12.34 -7.72 5.47
C GLU A 105 -11.28 -8.67 6.06
N LEU A 106 -10.01 -8.57 5.64
CA LEU A 106 -8.93 -9.38 6.20
C LEU A 106 -8.59 -9.01 7.65
N VAL A 107 -8.75 -7.75 8.06
CA VAL A 107 -8.67 -7.34 9.46
C VAL A 107 -9.83 -7.94 10.26
N THR A 108 -11.05 -7.87 9.72
CA THR A 108 -12.25 -8.46 10.36
C THR A 108 -12.12 -9.98 10.51
N GLU A 109 -11.49 -10.65 9.55
CA GLU A 109 -11.14 -12.07 9.60
C GLU A 109 -9.98 -12.40 10.56
N GLY A 110 -9.33 -11.39 11.16
CA GLY A 110 -8.18 -11.55 12.07
C GLY A 110 -6.88 -11.99 11.37
N LYS A 111 -6.79 -11.81 10.05
CA LYS A 111 -5.58 -12.13 9.26
C LYS A 111 -4.59 -10.99 9.17
N LEU A 112 -5.09 -9.75 9.32
CA LEU A 112 -4.30 -8.53 9.34
C LEU A 112 -4.68 -7.70 10.57
N ASP A 113 -3.84 -6.71 10.87
CA ASP A 113 -4.11 -5.65 11.84
C ASP A 113 -3.89 -4.32 11.14
N TRP A 114 -4.55 -3.27 11.63
CA TRP A 114 -4.30 -1.92 11.12
C TRP A 114 -2.84 -1.47 11.42
N PRO A 115 -2.29 -0.53 10.64
CA PRO A 115 -1.04 0.12 10.98
C PRO A 115 -1.09 0.71 12.39
N SER A 116 0.02 0.68 13.11
CA SER A 116 0.14 1.09 14.51
C SER A 116 -0.21 2.55 14.78
N SER A 117 -0.18 3.39 13.76
CA SER A 117 -0.64 4.78 13.80
C SER A 117 -2.16 4.93 13.71
N ASP A 118 -2.88 3.90 13.26
CA ASP A 118 -4.33 3.90 13.14
C ASP A 118 -4.98 3.54 14.49
N PRO A 119 -5.92 4.34 15.01
CA PRO A 119 -6.63 4.07 16.26
C PRO A 119 -7.35 2.71 16.33
N ARG A 120 -7.64 2.08 15.18
CA ARG A 120 -8.26 0.76 15.09
C ARG A 120 -7.26 -0.38 15.27
N SER A 121 -5.96 -0.10 15.25
CA SER A 121 -4.91 -1.10 15.44
C SER A 121 -4.86 -1.62 16.86
N GLY A 122 -4.66 -2.92 17.00
CA GLY A 122 -4.35 -3.53 18.31
C GLY A 122 -3.03 -3.04 18.91
N ARG A 123 -2.16 -2.44 18.09
CA ARG A 123 -0.85 -1.90 18.48
C ARG A 123 -0.87 -0.39 18.70
N PHE A 124 -2.02 0.26 18.52
CA PHE A 124 -2.15 1.71 18.69
C PHE A 124 -1.93 2.13 20.14
N SER A 125 -0.91 2.94 20.37
CA SER A 125 -0.58 3.45 21.70
C SER A 125 -1.10 4.86 21.97
N GLY A 126 -1.39 5.62 20.91
CA GLY A 126 -1.67 7.05 20.97
C GLY A 126 -0.44 7.92 21.22
N ILE A 127 0.77 7.36 21.22
CA ILE A 127 2.05 8.08 21.35
C ILE A 127 2.87 7.83 20.08
N ALA A 128 3.33 8.91 19.44
CA ALA A 128 4.10 8.79 18.21
C ALA A 128 5.37 7.96 18.42
N GLY A 129 5.60 6.99 17.53
CA GLY A 129 6.78 6.15 17.52
C GLY A 129 6.85 5.09 18.62
N LEU A 130 5.74 4.78 19.30
CA LEU A 130 5.67 3.71 20.30
C LEU A 130 4.46 2.81 20.07
N TYR A 131 4.62 1.51 20.28
CA TYR A 131 3.54 0.53 20.26
C TYR A 131 2.85 0.39 21.63
N ALA A 132 1.63 -0.16 21.63
CA ALA A 132 0.80 -0.29 22.82
C ALA A 132 1.47 -1.11 23.95
N ASP A 133 2.22 -2.15 23.60
CA ASP A 133 2.99 -3.00 24.52
C ASP A 133 4.23 -2.27 25.08
N GLU A 134 4.93 -1.51 24.25
CA GLU A 134 6.04 -0.64 24.68
C GLU A 134 5.57 0.42 25.68
N VAL A 135 4.40 1.02 25.43
CA VAL A 135 3.77 1.97 26.35
C VAL A 135 3.28 1.28 27.63
N ALA A 136 2.83 0.02 27.55
CA ALA A 136 2.42 -0.75 28.73
C ALA A 136 3.61 -1.10 29.64
N ALA A 137 4.81 -1.28 29.08
CA ALA A 137 6.04 -1.54 29.82
C ALA A 137 6.76 -0.27 30.31
N MET A 138 6.30 0.92 29.87
CA MET A 138 6.89 2.21 30.23
C MET A 138 6.60 2.59 31.68
N ASP A 139 7.54 3.33 32.28
CA ASP A 139 7.34 3.96 33.58
C ASP A 139 6.07 4.84 33.57
N PRO A 140 5.18 4.74 34.59
CA PRO A 140 3.92 5.48 34.60
C PRO A 140 4.06 7.00 34.49
N GLU A 141 5.10 7.60 35.08
CA GLU A 141 5.31 9.05 35.04
C GLU A 141 5.76 9.50 33.64
N GLU A 142 6.68 8.77 33.02
CA GLU A 142 7.13 9.05 31.64
C GLU A 142 5.99 8.84 30.63
N ARG A 143 5.16 7.80 30.83
CA ARG A 143 3.96 7.56 30.02
C ARG A 143 2.99 8.73 30.11
N GLU A 144 2.66 9.19 31.31
CA GLU A 144 1.72 10.31 31.50
C GLU A 144 2.26 11.60 30.86
N LYS A 145 3.55 11.86 31.01
CA LYS A 145 4.22 13.02 30.41
C LYS A 145 4.14 12.99 28.88
N ARG A 146 4.41 11.86 28.24
CA ARG A 146 4.32 11.72 26.78
C ARG A 146 2.88 11.82 26.27
N MET A 147 1.93 11.15 26.92
CA MET A 147 0.50 11.27 26.58
C MET A 147 -0.02 12.71 26.68
N ARG A 148 0.47 13.48 27.67
CA ARG A 148 0.13 14.90 27.81
C ARG A 148 0.74 15.75 26.70
N ALA A 149 1.97 15.45 26.27
CA ALA A 149 2.61 16.16 25.16
C ALA A 149 1.86 15.95 23.84
N GLU A 150 1.42 14.72 23.55
CA GLU A 150 0.62 14.41 22.36
C GLU A 150 -0.74 15.12 22.36
N ARG A 151 -1.43 15.14 23.51
CA ARG A 151 -2.70 15.86 23.65
C ARG A 151 -2.52 17.38 23.56
N GLY A 152 -1.44 17.92 24.12
CA GLY A 152 -1.16 19.36 24.13
C GLY A 152 -0.70 19.94 22.78
N GLY A 153 -0.23 19.11 21.85
CA GLY A 153 0.11 19.52 20.48
C GLY A 153 -1.10 19.69 19.56
N SER A 154 -2.24 19.06 19.89
CA SER A 154 -3.49 19.07 19.10
C SER A 154 -4.30 20.37 19.24
N ASP A 155 -4.09 21.16 20.30
CA ASP A 155 -4.90 22.36 20.59
C ASP A 155 -4.34 23.65 19.94
N GLY A 156 -3.31 23.53 19.08
CA GLY A 156 -2.51 24.66 18.59
C GLY A 156 -2.64 25.02 17.12
N GLN A 157 -3.54 24.41 16.35
CA GLN A 157 -3.79 24.80 14.96
C GLN A 157 -5.29 24.98 14.71
N ALA A 158 -5.74 26.24 14.88
CA ALA A 158 -7.02 26.77 14.38
C ALA A 158 -6.74 28.03 13.56
#